data_AF-A0A2V9ZZY3-F1
#
_entry.id   AF-A0A2V9ZZY3-F1
#
_cell.length_a   1.000
_cell.length_b   1.000
_cell.length_c   1.000
_cell.angle_alpha   90.00
_cell.angle_beta   90.00
_cell.angle_gamma   90.00
#
_symmetry.space_group_name_H-M   'P 1'
#
loop_
_entity.id
_entity.type
_entity.pdbx_description
1 polymer ?
#
loop_
_entity_poly.entity_id
_entity_poly.type
_entity_poly.pdbx_seq_one_letter_code
_entity_poly.pdbx_strand_id
1 'polypeptide(L)'
;MAPFAAAMERVAELVRLLKADDHKINYVDAGGGLGIGYTGSPPTDFSRYAAEYAKAVMNPLRGLGIHLLLEPGRAIVGPAGALLTSLVYRKKNDSKTFLVVDAAMNDLIRPSLYNAYHEIVAVAPTSSGQQEIVDVVGPVCETGDFLGRDRDL
;
A
#
# COMPACT_ATOMS: atom_id res chain seq x y z
N MET A 1 -7.99 -7.52 10.47
CA MET A 1 -7.44 -7.27 11.81
C MET A 1 -7.03 -8.52 12.59
N ALA A 2 -7.61 -9.69 12.31
CA ALA A 2 -7.27 -10.93 13.01
C ALA A 2 -5.75 -11.27 13.10
N PRO A 3 -4.92 -11.06 12.05
CA PRO A 3 -3.49 -11.34 12.15
C PRO A 3 -2.77 -10.47 13.20
N PHE A 4 -3.12 -9.18 13.32
CA PHE A 4 -2.55 -8.29 14.33
C PHE A 4 -2.92 -8.71 15.74
N ALA A 5 -4.20 -9.05 15.97
CA ALA A 5 -4.66 -9.53 17.26
C ALA A 5 -3.95 -10.83 17.66
N ALA A 6 -3.89 -11.81 16.76
CA ALA A 6 -3.22 -13.09 17.01
C ALA A 6 -1.72 -12.92 17.31
N ALA A 7 -1.04 -12.04 16.57
CA ALA A 7 0.36 -11.72 16.85
C ALA A 7 0.53 -11.09 18.24
N MET A 8 -0.32 -10.12 18.59
CA MET A 8 -0.25 -9.46 19.90
C MET A 8 -0.66 -10.36 21.06
N GLU A 9 -1.52 -11.35 20.85
CA GLU A 9 -1.81 -12.39 21.85
C GLU A 9 -0.56 -13.21 22.18
N ARG A 10 0.22 -13.61 21.17
CA ARG A 10 1.50 -14.31 21.36
C ARG A 10 2.54 -13.44 22.04
N VAL A 11 2.62 -12.17 21.66
CA VAL A 11 3.51 -11.21 22.33
C VAL A 11 3.09 -11.02 23.79
N ALA A 12 1.80 -10.88 24.06
CA ALA A 12 1.28 -10.74 25.43
C ALA A 12 1.61 -11.98 26.30
N GLU A 13 1.48 -13.19 25.75
CA GLU A 13 1.88 -14.43 26.40
C GLU A 13 3.37 -14.40 26.78
N LEU A 14 4.24 -14.04 25.84
CA LEU A 14 5.68 -13.91 26.08
C LEU A 14 5.99 -12.84 27.13
N VAL A 15 5.35 -11.67 27.07
CA VAL A 15 5.53 -10.60 28.06
C VAL A 15 5.15 -11.06 29.46
N ARG A 16 4.06 -11.82 29.61
CA ARG A 16 3.67 -12.37 30.92
C ARG A 16 4.70 -13.35 31.45
N LEU A 17 5.21 -14.25 30.60
CA LEU A 17 6.26 -15.20 30.98
C LEU A 17 7.52 -14.47 31.46
N LEU A 18 7.99 -13.49 30.69
CA LEU A 18 9.21 -12.73 31.03
C LEU A 18 9.03 -11.92 32.32
N LYS A 19 7.86 -11.30 32.53
CA LYS A 19 7.58 -10.57 33.78
C LYS A 19 7.48 -11.49 35.00
N ALA A 20 6.98 -12.71 34.83
CA ALA A 20 6.97 -13.72 35.89
C ALA A 20 8.39 -14.17 36.27
N ASP A 21 9.34 -14.07 35.34
CA ASP A 21 10.78 -14.31 35.53
C ASP A 21 11.56 -13.03 35.92
N ASP A 22 10.87 -12.07 36.55
CA ASP A 22 11.43 -10.80 37.07
C ASP A 22 12.07 -9.87 36.02
N HIS A 23 11.83 -10.11 34.71
CA HIS A 23 12.29 -9.20 33.67
C HIS A 23 11.42 -7.94 33.55
N LYS A 24 12.07 -6.77 33.58
CA LYS A 24 11.40 -5.47 33.42
C LYS A 24 11.06 -5.17 31.96
N ILE A 25 9.91 -5.65 31.50
CA ILE A 25 9.37 -5.32 30.18
C ILE A 25 8.50 -4.05 30.24
N ASN A 26 8.99 -2.96 29.65
CA ASN A 26 8.29 -1.66 29.62
C ASN A 26 7.69 -1.33 28.26
N TYR A 27 8.17 -1.94 27.18
CA TYR A 27 7.81 -1.61 25.82
C TYR A 27 7.41 -2.86 25.03
N VAL A 28 6.42 -2.71 24.17
CA VAL A 28 6.16 -3.62 23.05
C VAL A 28 6.07 -2.77 21.80
N ASP A 29 6.84 -3.14 20.79
CA ASP A 29 6.70 -2.61 19.44
C ASP A 29 5.84 -3.56 18.62
N ALA A 30 4.70 -3.06 18.13
CA ALA A 30 3.82 -3.83 17.27
C ALA A 30 4.14 -3.67 15.77
N GLY A 31 5.16 -2.89 15.44
CA GLY A 31 5.59 -2.59 14.09
C GLY A 31 4.55 -1.80 13.30
N GLY A 32 4.63 -1.92 11.98
CA GLY A 32 3.73 -1.26 11.04
C GLY A 32 2.69 -2.20 10.40
N GLY A 33 2.51 -2.05 9.08
CA GLY A 33 1.70 -2.95 8.28
C GLY A 33 0.23 -2.57 8.11
N LEU A 34 -0.22 -1.44 8.66
CA LEU A 34 -1.55 -0.90 8.36
C LEU A 34 -1.65 -0.58 6.86
N GLY A 35 -2.61 -1.22 6.19
CA GLY A 35 -2.82 -1.11 4.74
C GLY A 35 -3.46 0.21 4.32
N ILE A 36 -3.44 0.47 3.01
CA ILE A 36 -4.14 1.59 2.35
C ILE A 36 -4.88 1.07 1.11
N GLY A 37 -5.86 1.82 0.64
CA GLY A 37 -6.48 1.59 -0.66
C GLY A 37 -5.54 2.00 -1.79
N TYR A 38 -5.43 1.16 -2.83
CA TYR A 38 -4.65 1.45 -4.05
C TYR A 38 -5.53 1.61 -5.29
N THR A 39 -6.81 1.28 -5.19
CA THR A 39 -7.84 1.48 -6.22
C THR A 39 -8.68 2.70 -5.86
N GLY A 40 -9.27 3.36 -6.87
CA GLY A 40 -9.95 4.67 -6.89
C GLY A 40 -11.14 4.91 -5.92
N SER A 41 -11.08 4.39 -4.71
CA SER A 41 -11.87 4.86 -3.59
C SER A 41 -10.96 4.88 -2.36
N PRO A 42 -10.64 6.05 -1.78
CA PRO A 42 -10.07 6.07 -0.44
C PRO A 42 -11.00 5.23 0.46
N PRO A 43 -10.47 4.45 1.42
CA PRO A 43 -11.35 3.83 2.40
C PRO A 43 -12.19 4.96 2.98
N THR A 44 -13.50 4.90 2.74
CA THR A 44 -14.46 5.97 3.06
C THR A 44 -14.49 6.29 4.55
N ASP A 45 -13.79 5.49 5.37
CA ASP A 45 -13.57 5.72 6.78
C ASP A 45 -12.21 5.16 7.27
N PHE A 46 -11.10 5.79 6.86
CA PHE A 46 -9.76 5.44 7.39
C PHE A 46 -9.71 5.54 8.92
N SER A 47 -10.43 6.50 9.52
CA SER A 47 -10.51 6.68 10.96
C SER A 47 -11.06 5.45 11.67
N ARG A 48 -12.16 4.88 11.17
CA ARG A 48 -12.70 3.61 11.67
C ARG A 48 -11.73 2.47 11.48
N TYR A 49 -11.10 2.34 10.32
CA TYR A 49 -10.13 1.29 10.05
C TYR A 49 -8.93 1.36 11.02
N ALA A 50 -8.42 2.57 11.28
CA ALA A 50 -7.36 2.81 12.26
C ALA A 50 -7.83 2.49 13.69
N ALA A 51 -9.08 2.78 14.05
CA ALA A 51 -9.64 2.42 15.35
C ALA A 51 -9.79 0.90 15.53
N GLU A 52 -10.17 0.17 14.47
CA GLU A 52 -10.22 -1.30 14.47
C GLU A 52 -8.82 -1.92 14.61
N TYR A 53 -7.83 -1.37 13.90
CA TYR A 53 -6.42 -1.73 14.08
C TYR A 53 -5.99 -1.50 15.53
N ALA A 54 -6.19 -0.28 16.06
CA ALA A 54 -5.80 0.09 17.42
C ALA A 54 -6.39 -0.87 18.47
N LYS A 55 -7.67 -1.25 18.33
CA LYS A 55 -8.31 -2.25 19.19
C LYS A 55 -7.62 -3.61 19.11
N ALA A 56 -7.31 -4.08 17.90
CA ALA A 56 -6.67 -5.38 17.68
C ALA A 56 -5.27 -5.45 18.31
N VAL A 57 -4.48 -4.37 18.23
CA VAL A 57 -3.14 -4.32 18.85
C VAL A 57 -3.19 -4.12 20.36
N MET A 58 -4.08 -3.24 20.86
CA MET A 58 -4.12 -2.89 22.28
C MET A 58 -4.77 -3.97 23.16
N ASN A 59 -5.83 -4.63 22.69
CA ASN A 59 -6.63 -5.50 23.55
C ASN A 59 -5.84 -6.65 24.20
N PRO A 60 -4.98 -7.40 23.47
CA PRO A 60 -4.19 -8.48 24.07
C PRO A 60 -3.18 -8.01 25.12
N LEU A 61 -2.77 -6.74 25.03
CA LEU A 61 -1.74 -6.11 25.86
C LEU A 61 -2.30 -5.40 27.10
N ARG A 62 -3.64 -5.30 27.23
CA ARG A 62 -4.29 -4.61 28.37
C ARG A 62 -3.88 -5.24 29.70
N GLY A 63 -3.68 -4.38 30.70
CA GLY A 63 -3.32 -4.79 32.06
C GLY A 63 -1.84 -5.17 32.23
N LEU A 64 -1.05 -5.23 31.16
CA LEU A 64 0.38 -5.56 31.26
C LEU A 64 1.25 -4.38 31.68
N GLY A 65 0.72 -3.15 31.74
CA GLY A 65 1.47 -1.96 32.17
C GLY A 65 2.66 -1.67 31.26
N ILE A 66 2.48 -1.79 29.94
CA ILE A 66 3.50 -1.56 28.93
C ILE A 66 3.17 -0.33 28.07
N HIS A 67 4.21 0.29 27.53
CA HIS A 67 4.12 1.31 26.49
C HIS A 67 4.10 0.64 25.12
N LEU A 68 3.10 0.97 24.29
CA LEU A 68 2.97 0.44 22.94
C LEU A 68 3.61 1.39 21.93
N LEU A 69 4.53 0.88 21.11
CA LEU A 69 5.11 1.56 19.97
C LEU A 69 4.49 1.03 18.67
N LEU A 70 4.41 1.90 17.66
CA LEU A 70 3.88 1.61 16.33
C LEU A 70 4.81 2.23 15.27
N GLU A 71 4.95 1.55 14.14
CA GLU A 71 5.83 1.98 13.03
C GLU A 71 5.06 2.18 11.70
N PRO A 72 4.03 3.06 11.65
CA PRO A 72 3.26 3.26 10.42
C PRO A 72 4.06 4.06 9.39
N GLY A 73 4.50 3.40 8.31
CA GLY A 73 5.06 4.07 7.14
C GLY A 73 4.00 4.34 6.07
N ARG A 74 3.67 3.29 5.31
CA ARG A 74 2.76 3.32 4.15
C ARG A 74 1.41 4.00 4.41
N ALA A 75 0.84 3.80 5.60
CA ALA A 75 -0.45 4.39 5.97
C ALA A 75 -0.41 5.91 6.11
N ILE A 76 0.75 6.49 6.42
CA ILE A 76 0.93 7.93 6.57
C ILE A 76 1.25 8.56 5.20
N VAL A 77 2.31 8.06 4.54
CA VAL A 77 2.89 8.75 3.37
C VAL A 77 2.33 8.26 2.03
N GLY A 78 1.78 7.04 1.98
CA GLY A 78 1.33 6.43 0.72
C GLY A 78 0.24 7.24 0.00
N PRO A 79 -0.87 7.59 0.67
CA PRO A 79 -1.95 8.37 0.06
C PRO A 79 -1.57 9.83 -0.25
N ALA A 80 -0.47 10.34 0.29
CA ALA A 80 -0.04 11.74 0.10
C ALA A 80 0.78 11.95 -1.18
N GLY A 81 1.20 10.88 -1.86
CA GLY A 81 2.03 10.95 -3.06
C GLY A 81 1.26 10.61 -4.34
N ALA A 82 1.55 11.34 -5.41
CA ALA A 82 1.16 10.99 -6.77
C ALA A 82 2.38 11.12 -7.69
N LEU A 83 2.46 10.25 -8.70
CA LEU A 83 3.44 10.35 -9.78
C LEU A 83 2.76 10.98 -10.99
N LEU A 84 3.21 12.17 -11.39
CA LEU A 84 2.76 12.82 -12.62
C LEU A 84 3.70 12.41 -13.76
N THR A 85 3.12 12.07 -14.89
CA THR A 85 3.85 11.64 -16.10
C THR A 85 3.07 12.04 -17.34
N SER A 86 3.77 12.28 -18.45
CA SER A 86 3.21 12.70 -19.73
C SER A 86 3.17 11.54 -20.70
N LEU A 87 2.11 11.44 -21.51
CA LEU A 87 2.08 10.53 -22.65
C LEU A 87 3.08 11.00 -23.71
N VAL A 88 4.00 10.12 -24.10
CA VAL A 88 5.02 10.40 -25.14
C VAL A 88 4.60 9.76 -26.47
N TYR A 89 4.20 8.49 -26.43
CA TYR A 89 3.76 7.77 -27.63
C TYR A 89 2.56 6.87 -27.33
N ARG A 90 1.68 6.73 -28.31
CA ARG A 90 0.69 5.65 -28.36
C ARG A 90 1.12 4.65 -29.42
N LYS A 91 1.23 3.38 -29.03
CA LYS A 91 1.61 2.29 -29.93
C LYS A 91 0.52 1.22 -29.88
N LYS A 92 0.23 0.61 -31.02
CA LYS A 92 -0.63 -0.57 -31.10
C LYS A 92 0.14 -1.71 -31.74
N ASN A 93 0.15 -2.87 -31.09
CA ASN A 93 0.72 -4.11 -31.62
C ASN A 93 -0.41 -5.14 -31.62
N ASP A 94 -0.66 -5.81 -32.74
CA ASP A 94 -1.67 -6.87 -32.91
C ASP A 94 -2.98 -6.64 -32.12
N SER A 95 -3.03 -7.08 -30.85
CA SER A 95 -4.17 -7.03 -29.94
C SER A 95 -4.04 -6.05 -28.74
N LYS A 96 -2.87 -5.46 -28.47
CA LYS A 96 -2.66 -4.54 -27.34
C LYS A 96 -2.34 -3.11 -27.77
N THR A 97 -2.93 -2.17 -27.05
CA THR A 97 -2.61 -0.75 -27.11
C THR A 97 -1.71 -0.39 -25.92
N PHE A 98 -0.61 0.29 -26.20
CA PHE A 98 0.38 0.74 -25.23
C PHE A 98 0.40 2.27 -25.20
N LEU A 99 0.31 2.82 -24.00
CA LEU A 99 0.57 4.22 -23.70
C LEU A 99 1.97 4.32 -23.09
N VAL A 100 2.93 4.81 -23.89
CA VAL A 100 4.31 5.02 -23.46
C VAL A 100 4.40 6.39 -22.81
N VAL A 101 4.77 6.43 -21.53
CA VAL A 101 4.88 7.67 -20.76
C VAL A 101 6.34 8.02 -20.46
N ASP A 102 6.60 9.21 -19.92
CA ASP A 102 7.96 9.68 -19.60
C ASP A 102 8.49 9.22 -18.24
N ALA A 103 7.66 8.60 -17.39
CA ALA A 103 8.06 7.92 -16.17
C ALA A 103 8.26 6.42 -16.38
N ALA A 104 9.03 5.79 -15.50
CA ALA A 104 9.43 4.40 -15.65
C ALA A 104 9.56 3.65 -14.33
N MET A 105 9.93 2.36 -14.42
CA MET A 105 10.22 1.52 -13.26
C MET A 105 11.37 2.04 -12.37
N ASN A 106 12.28 2.88 -12.87
CA ASN A 106 13.29 3.53 -12.01
C ASN A 106 12.69 4.62 -11.10
N ASP A 107 11.54 5.18 -11.46
CA ASP A 107 10.81 6.17 -10.65
C ASP A 107 9.81 5.47 -9.72
N LEU A 108 9.08 4.48 -10.25
CA LEU A 108 8.10 3.71 -9.50
C LEU A 108 8.23 2.22 -9.80
N ILE A 109 9.15 1.56 -9.10
CA ILE A 109 9.47 0.14 -9.33
C ILE A 109 8.35 -0.83 -8.90
N ARG A 110 7.39 -0.37 -8.09
CA ARG A 110 6.43 -1.26 -7.39
C ARG A 110 5.58 -2.14 -8.32
N PRO A 111 5.01 -1.64 -9.44
CA PRO A 111 4.27 -2.49 -10.35
C PRO A 111 5.16 -3.58 -10.95
N SER A 112 6.37 -3.23 -11.40
CA SER A 112 7.32 -4.19 -11.97
C SER A 112 7.78 -5.24 -10.95
N LEU A 113 8.18 -4.81 -9.74
CA LEU A 113 8.78 -5.67 -8.73
C LEU A 113 7.78 -6.53 -7.97
N TYR A 114 6.61 -5.98 -7.64
CA TYR A 114 5.63 -6.62 -6.77
C TYR A 114 4.31 -6.96 -7.46
N ASN A 115 4.17 -6.67 -8.77
CA ASN A 115 2.88 -6.64 -9.45
C ASN A 115 1.86 -5.77 -8.70
N ALA A 116 2.33 -4.71 -8.04
CA ALA A 116 1.49 -3.86 -7.23
C ALA A 116 0.58 -2.99 -8.12
N TYR A 117 -0.72 -3.03 -7.84
CA TYR A 117 -1.65 -2.09 -8.44
C TYR A 117 -1.43 -0.68 -7.88
N HIS A 118 -1.50 0.30 -8.77
CA HIS A 118 -1.67 1.72 -8.47
C HIS A 118 -2.69 2.27 -9.46
N GLU A 119 -3.68 3.01 -8.97
CA GLU A 119 -4.64 3.71 -9.81
C GLU A 119 -3.90 4.64 -10.78
N ILE A 120 -4.30 4.62 -12.06
CA ILE A 120 -3.81 5.55 -13.07
C ILE A 120 -5.04 6.28 -13.57
N VAL A 121 -4.98 7.62 -13.58
CA VAL A 121 -6.08 8.47 -14.03
C VAL A 121 -5.55 9.57 -14.95
N ALA A 122 -6.35 9.96 -15.94
CA ALA A 122 -6.07 11.15 -16.72
C ALA A 122 -6.22 12.40 -15.84
N VAL A 123 -5.20 13.27 -15.80
CA VAL A 123 -5.23 14.51 -15.01
C VAL A 123 -6.33 15.47 -15.50
N ALA A 124 -6.55 15.52 -16.82
CA ALA A 124 -7.59 16.31 -17.47
C ALA A 124 -8.43 15.39 -18.37
N PRO A 125 -9.47 14.72 -17.83
CA PRO A 125 -10.31 13.83 -18.63
C PRO A 125 -11.12 14.63 -19.66
N THR A 126 -11.14 14.16 -20.91
CA THR A 126 -11.98 14.73 -21.97
C THR A 126 -13.31 13.98 -22.04
N SER A 127 -14.43 14.70 -22.05
CA SER A 127 -15.78 14.12 -22.06
C SER A 127 -16.15 13.33 -23.34
N SER A 128 -15.28 13.34 -24.35
CA SER A 128 -15.50 12.71 -25.66
C SER A 128 -14.59 11.51 -25.94
N GLY A 129 -13.71 11.14 -25.01
CA GLY A 129 -12.82 9.99 -25.17
C GLY A 129 -13.56 8.69 -24.89
N GLN A 130 -13.48 7.73 -25.81
CA GLN A 130 -13.92 6.36 -25.55
C GLN A 130 -12.86 5.67 -24.68
N GLN A 131 -13.28 5.02 -23.59
CA GLN A 131 -12.36 4.22 -22.79
C GLN A 131 -11.88 3.00 -23.59
N GLU A 132 -10.60 2.69 -23.47
CA GLU A 132 -9.95 1.54 -24.09
C GLU A 132 -9.10 0.81 -23.05
N ILE A 133 -9.04 -0.52 -23.16
CA ILE A 133 -8.09 -1.32 -22.38
C ILE A 133 -6.68 -1.14 -22.93
N VAL A 134 -5.80 -0.56 -22.11
CA VAL A 134 -4.42 -0.21 -22.48
C VAL A 134 -3.40 -0.65 -21.42
N ASP A 135 -2.16 -0.84 -21.85
CA ASP A 135 -1.01 -0.95 -20.97
C ASP A 135 -0.26 0.38 -20.88
N VAL A 136 0.05 0.83 -19.66
CA VAL A 136 0.86 2.02 -19.40
C VAL A 136 2.28 1.57 -19.09
N VAL A 137 3.22 1.95 -19.96
CA VAL A 137 4.62 1.48 -19.93
C VAL A 137 5.59 2.65 -19.96
N GLY A 138 6.78 2.45 -19.40
CA GLY A 138 7.87 3.42 -19.48
C GLY A 138 8.74 3.22 -20.72
N PRO A 139 9.76 4.08 -20.92
CA PRO A 139 10.67 4.05 -22.06
C PRO A 139 11.94 3.21 -21.83
N VAL A 140 12.08 2.52 -20.69
CA VAL A 140 13.26 1.69 -20.40
C VAL A 140 13.25 0.44 -21.30
N CYS A 141 14.43 0.04 -21.79
CA CYS A 141 14.62 -1.14 -22.64
C CYS A 141 14.54 -2.45 -21.84
N GLU A 142 13.48 -2.61 -21.04
CA GLU A 142 13.20 -3.79 -20.23
C GLU A 142 11.70 -4.11 -20.35
N THR A 143 11.37 -5.37 -20.61
CA THR A 143 9.96 -5.80 -20.80
C THR A 143 9.15 -5.63 -19.51
N GLY A 144 9.84 -5.65 -18.36
CA GLY A 144 9.27 -5.38 -17.05
C GLY A 144 8.93 -3.91 -16.78
N ASP A 145 9.23 -2.96 -17.67
CA ASP A 145 8.94 -1.54 -17.47
C ASP A 145 7.47 -1.18 -17.73
N PHE A 146 6.59 -1.64 -16.84
CA PHE A 146 5.18 -1.28 -16.84
C PHE A 146 4.81 -0.55 -15.54
N LEU A 147 3.93 0.44 -15.66
CA LEU A 147 3.29 1.13 -14.54
C LEU A 147 1.87 0.58 -14.30
N GLY A 148 1.23 0.07 -15.35
CA GLY A 148 -0.07 -0.60 -15.27
C GLY A 148 -0.35 -1.44 -16.49
N ARG A 149 -1.00 -2.58 -16.30
CA ARG A 149 -1.48 -3.45 -17.38
C ARG A 149 -3.00 -3.53 -17.35
N ASP A 150 -3.61 -3.66 -18.51
CA ASP A 150 -5.04 -3.86 -18.73
C ASP A 150 -5.89 -2.80 -18.01
N ARG A 151 -5.54 -1.52 -18.20
CA ARG A 151 -6.20 -0.36 -17.58
C ARG A 151 -7.27 0.18 -18.52
N ASP A 152 -8.46 0.43 -17.97
CA ASP A 152 -9.58 1.03 -18.69
C ASP A 152 -9.45 2.56 -18.61
N LEU A 153 -8.90 3.17 -19.66
CA LEU A 153 -8.52 4.60 -19.71
C LEU A 153 -9.10 5.32 -20.92
#